data_AF-A0A562HYS0-F1
#
_entry.id   AF-A0A562HYS0-F1
#
_cell.length_a   1.000
_cell.length_b   1.000
_cell.length_c   1.000
_cell.angle_alpha   90.00
_cell.angle_beta   90.00
_cell.angle_gamma   90.00
#
_symmetry.space_group_name_H-M   'P 1'
#
loop_
_entity.id
_entity.type
_entity.pdbx_description
1 polymer ?
#
loop_
_entity_poly.entity_id
_entity_poly.type
_entity_poly.pdbx_seq_one_letter_code
_entity_poly.pdbx_strand_id
1 'polypeptide(L)'
;MTLKELIADFRNTTRDTIQPYLWADDLVKCWLDGAESEACIRGRLIHESSDAAVCEISVQAGQAIYDLHPSVLEITYLSFDDGSEVRPIALMGAEEMDAQLGIGWRSKEGRVTAAIQTDKRLRLAMVPDADGVLRLECYRLPLRPLSSCGEYAEPELHSAHHPQLVDWALHKAYELPDSETMDLDRSALAERSFSKYFGERPDCDLKRSTRQDIPQHNTCYWV
;
A
#
# COMPACT_ATOMS: atom_id res chain seq x y z
N MET A 1 -4.09 -13.48 16.03
CA MET A 1 -5.15 -14.37 15.48
C MET A 1 -4.62 -15.00 14.22
N THR A 2 -4.80 -16.32 14.08
CA THR A 2 -4.52 -17.08 12.85
C THR A 2 -5.67 -16.98 11.85
N LEU A 3 -5.45 -17.39 10.60
CA LEU A 3 -6.48 -17.46 9.56
C LEU A 3 -7.69 -18.30 10.02
N LYS A 4 -7.44 -19.44 10.65
CA LYS A 4 -8.49 -20.29 11.22
C LYS A 4 -9.31 -19.58 12.29
N GLU A 5 -8.67 -18.83 13.16
CA GLU A 5 -9.34 -18.05 14.21
C GLU A 5 -10.17 -16.90 13.61
N LEU A 6 -9.66 -16.23 12.57
CA LEU A 6 -10.39 -15.19 11.85
C LEU A 6 -11.64 -15.74 11.15
N ILE A 7 -11.52 -16.89 10.49
CA ILE A 7 -12.66 -17.57 9.88
C ILE A 7 -13.67 -17.98 10.96
N ALA A 8 -13.22 -18.54 12.09
CA ALA A 8 -14.10 -18.91 13.18
C ALA A 8 -14.86 -17.69 13.77
N ASP A 9 -14.18 -16.55 13.91
CA ASP A 9 -14.79 -15.31 14.40
C ASP A 9 -15.85 -14.76 13.42
N PHE A 10 -15.54 -14.78 12.12
CA PHE A 10 -16.51 -14.46 11.07
C PHE A 10 -17.76 -15.36 11.15
N ARG A 11 -17.56 -16.68 11.27
CA ARG A 11 -18.64 -17.68 11.33
C ARG A 11 -19.50 -17.49 12.58
N ASN A 12 -18.88 -17.24 13.73
CA ASN A 12 -19.58 -16.98 14.98
C ASN A 12 -20.43 -15.71 14.89
N THR A 13 -19.90 -14.65 14.30
CA THR A 13 -20.59 -13.37 14.15
C THR A 13 -21.78 -13.47 13.19
N THR A 14 -21.61 -14.17 12.08
CA THR A 14 -22.69 -14.42 11.10
C THR A 14 -23.66 -15.54 11.51
N ARG A 15 -23.33 -16.30 12.56
CA ARG A 15 -24.03 -17.53 13.00
C ARG A 15 -24.03 -18.65 11.96
N ASP A 16 -23.13 -18.61 10.99
CA ASP A 16 -22.95 -19.65 9.99
C ASP A 16 -22.00 -20.74 10.52
N THR A 17 -22.45 -21.51 11.52
CA THR A 17 -21.60 -22.48 12.24
C THR A 17 -21.89 -23.94 11.90
N ILE A 18 -22.92 -24.20 11.08
CA ILE A 18 -23.40 -25.54 10.74
C ILE A 18 -23.20 -25.78 9.24
N GLN A 19 -22.73 -26.97 8.86
CA GLN A 19 -22.58 -27.34 7.45
C GLN A 19 -23.92 -27.80 6.84
N PRO A 20 -24.17 -27.53 5.54
CA PRO A 20 -23.33 -26.76 4.63
C PRO A 20 -23.32 -25.27 5.00
N TYR A 21 -22.14 -24.65 4.95
CA TYR A 21 -22.00 -23.24 5.26
C TYR A 21 -22.67 -22.37 4.20
N LEU A 22 -23.24 -21.26 4.65
CA LEU A 22 -23.85 -20.23 3.80
C LEU A 22 -22.80 -19.58 2.90
N TRP A 23 -21.62 -19.26 3.45
CA TRP A 23 -20.47 -18.80 2.66
C TRP A 23 -19.41 -19.89 2.58
N ALA A 24 -18.78 -20.12 1.43
CA ALA A 24 -17.68 -21.09 1.35
C ALA A 24 -16.42 -20.56 2.06
N ASP A 25 -15.59 -21.46 2.61
CA ASP A 25 -14.35 -21.06 3.30
C ASP A 25 -13.41 -20.27 2.38
N ASP A 26 -13.32 -20.64 1.10
CA ASP A 26 -12.47 -19.95 0.13
C ASP A 26 -12.93 -18.52 -0.14
N LEU A 27 -14.24 -18.26 -0.03
CA LEU A 27 -14.78 -16.92 -0.18
C LEU A 27 -14.43 -16.05 1.04
N VAL A 28 -14.56 -16.60 2.25
CA VAL A 28 -14.17 -15.91 3.49
C VAL A 28 -12.67 -15.60 3.49
N LYS A 29 -11.83 -16.55 3.06
CA LYS A 29 -10.38 -16.33 2.90
C LYS A 29 -10.08 -15.18 1.94
N CYS A 30 -10.75 -15.14 0.78
CA CYS A 30 -10.57 -14.06 -0.19
C CYS A 30 -10.94 -12.69 0.39
N TRP A 31 -11.99 -12.62 1.21
CA TRP A 31 -12.36 -11.36 1.86
C TRP A 31 -11.36 -10.93 2.94
N LEU A 32 -10.79 -11.88 3.68
CA LEU A 32 -9.74 -11.60 4.66
C LEU A 32 -8.43 -11.13 4.00
N ASP A 33 -8.05 -11.70 2.84
CA ASP A 33 -6.93 -11.19 2.04
C ASP A 33 -7.17 -9.72 1.61
N GLY A 34 -8.40 -9.43 1.18
CA GLY A 34 -8.84 -8.08 0.86
C GLY A 34 -8.82 -7.15 2.07
N ALA A 35 -9.23 -7.64 3.24
CA ALA A 35 -9.26 -6.88 4.49
C ALA A 35 -7.85 -6.41 4.88
N GLU A 36 -6.88 -7.32 4.83
CA GLU A 36 -5.49 -7.02 5.14
C GLU A 36 -4.89 -5.99 4.18
N SER A 37 -5.18 -6.15 2.88
CA SER A 37 -4.77 -5.20 1.84
C SER A 37 -5.36 -3.81 2.06
N GLU A 38 -6.67 -3.72 2.34
CA GLU A 38 -7.36 -2.46 2.61
C GLU A 38 -6.87 -1.80 3.90
N ALA A 39 -6.56 -2.58 4.94
CA ALA A 39 -5.97 -2.09 6.17
C ALA A 39 -4.60 -1.45 5.90
N CYS A 40 -3.76 -2.08 5.07
CA CYS A 40 -2.46 -1.51 4.67
C CYS A 40 -2.62 -0.21 3.86
N ILE A 41 -3.58 -0.17 2.92
CA ILE A 41 -3.85 1.00 2.07
C ILE A 41 -4.32 2.20 2.90
N ARG A 42 -5.22 1.97 3.87
CA ARG A 42 -5.80 3.02 4.71
C ARG A 42 -4.84 3.46 5.82
N GLY A 43 -4.23 2.50 6.51
CA GLY A 43 -3.47 2.74 7.73
C GLY A 43 -1.96 2.87 7.56
N ARG A 44 -1.38 2.61 6.36
CA ARG A 44 0.08 2.57 6.14
C ARG A 44 0.79 1.71 7.21
N LEU A 45 0.29 0.49 7.40
CA LEU A 45 0.61 -0.32 8.58
C LEU A 45 1.95 -1.08 8.47
N ILE A 46 2.36 -1.45 7.26
CA ILE A 46 3.59 -2.22 7.03
C ILE A 46 4.64 -1.30 6.46
N HIS A 47 5.59 -0.88 7.30
CA HIS A 47 6.80 -0.18 6.88
C HIS A 47 7.93 -1.18 6.65
N GLU A 48 8.53 -1.13 5.46
CA GLU A 48 9.58 -2.03 5.02
C GLU A 48 10.86 -1.24 4.73
N SER A 49 11.97 -1.75 5.26
CA SER A 49 13.30 -1.14 5.16
C SER A 49 14.42 -2.18 5.10
N SER A 50 14.08 -3.48 5.04
CA SER A 50 15.03 -4.57 5.26
C SER A 50 15.04 -5.64 4.16
N ASP A 51 13.89 -5.95 3.56
CA ASP A 51 13.83 -6.95 2.49
C ASP A 51 14.44 -6.42 1.20
N ALA A 52 15.61 -6.94 0.81
CA ALA A 52 16.30 -6.51 -0.40
C ALA A 52 15.47 -6.67 -1.69
N ALA A 53 14.55 -7.64 -1.75
CA ALA A 53 13.70 -7.83 -2.93
C ALA A 53 12.69 -6.68 -3.12
N VAL A 54 12.36 -5.97 -2.03
CA VAL A 54 11.47 -4.81 -2.03
C VAL A 54 12.27 -3.50 -1.99
N CYS A 55 13.33 -3.47 -1.18
CA CYS A 55 14.04 -2.27 -0.80
C CYS A 55 15.26 -1.94 -1.66
N GLU A 56 15.72 -2.86 -2.51
CA GLU A 56 16.91 -2.63 -3.34
C GLU A 56 16.59 -2.72 -4.83
N ILE A 57 17.06 -1.74 -5.59
CA ILE A 57 16.96 -1.71 -7.05
C ILE A 57 18.34 -1.48 -7.63
N SER A 58 18.81 -2.41 -8.46
CA SER A 58 20.06 -2.26 -9.20
C SER A 58 19.90 -1.22 -10.32
N VAL A 59 20.67 -0.16 -10.25
CA VAL A 59 20.71 0.93 -11.23
C VAL A 59 21.83 0.66 -12.23
N GLN A 60 21.52 0.94 -13.49
CA GLN A 60 22.42 0.83 -14.63
C GLN A 60 22.59 2.21 -15.25
N ALA A 61 23.83 2.59 -15.55
CA ALA A 61 24.13 3.80 -16.30
C ALA A 61 23.34 3.82 -17.63
N GLY A 62 22.78 4.97 -17.98
CA GLY A 62 21.93 5.10 -19.17
C GLY A 62 20.45 4.77 -18.98
N GLN A 63 20.03 4.22 -17.83
CA GLN A 63 18.62 3.88 -17.56
C GLN A 63 18.03 4.75 -16.44
N ALA A 64 16.95 5.49 -16.74
CA ALA A 64 16.31 6.39 -15.77
C ALA A 64 15.01 5.84 -15.15
N ILE A 65 14.52 4.69 -15.59
CA ILE A 65 13.21 4.16 -15.19
C ILE A 65 13.39 2.73 -14.66
N TYR A 66 12.85 2.48 -13.47
CA TYR A 66 12.89 1.20 -12.79
C TYR A 66 11.49 0.78 -12.35
N ASP A 67 11.19 -0.51 -12.42
CA ASP A 67 9.96 -1.05 -11.87
C ASP A 67 10.11 -1.17 -10.34
N LEU A 68 9.05 -0.84 -9.62
CA LEU A 68 8.94 -1.03 -8.18
C LEU A 68 8.39 -2.42 -7.88
N HIS A 69 8.68 -2.94 -6.69
CA HIS A 69 8.04 -4.17 -6.24
C HIS A 69 6.52 -3.97 -6.17
N PRO A 70 5.68 -4.92 -6.64
CA PRO A 70 4.22 -4.74 -6.75
C PRO A 70 3.50 -4.43 -5.43
N SER A 71 4.11 -4.75 -4.29
CA SER A 71 3.55 -4.46 -2.97
C SER A 71 3.78 -3.02 -2.51
N VAL A 72 4.70 -2.27 -3.12
CA VAL A 72 5.07 -0.91 -2.68
C VAL A 72 3.91 0.04 -2.91
N LEU A 73 3.45 0.69 -1.83
CA LEU A 73 2.39 1.69 -1.86
C LEU A 73 2.95 3.11 -1.93
N GLU A 74 3.93 3.41 -1.09
CA GLU A 74 4.45 4.77 -0.91
C GLU A 74 5.89 4.70 -0.39
N ILE A 75 6.81 5.36 -1.09
CA ILE A 75 8.20 5.43 -0.67
C ILE A 75 8.35 6.58 0.33
N THR A 76 8.93 6.30 1.50
CA THR A 76 9.17 7.28 2.55
C THR A 76 10.58 7.82 2.54
N TYR A 77 11.53 7.00 2.10
CA TYR A 77 12.94 7.37 2.02
C TYR A 77 13.59 6.70 0.80
N LEU A 78 14.50 7.43 0.16
CA LEU A 78 15.25 6.94 -0.99
C LEU A 78 16.71 7.41 -0.89
N SER A 79 17.63 6.50 -1.17
CA SER A 79 19.05 6.79 -1.25
C SER A 79 19.70 6.03 -2.41
N PHE A 80 20.82 6.54 -2.91
CA PHE A 80 21.59 5.93 -3.97
C PHE A 80 23.03 5.74 -3.54
N ASP A 81 23.51 4.53 -3.77
CA ASP A 81 24.86 4.07 -3.50
C ASP A 81 25.54 3.77 -4.84
N ASP A 82 26.52 4.59 -5.21
CA ASP A 82 27.34 4.39 -6.42
C ASP A 82 28.60 3.56 -6.17
N GLY A 83 28.67 2.87 -5.02
CA GLY A 83 29.84 2.12 -4.57
C GLY A 83 30.93 2.98 -3.92
N SER A 84 30.85 4.31 -4.04
CA SER A 84 31.77 5.24 -3.38
C SER A 84 31.12 5.98 -2.22
N GLU A 85 29.89 6.45 -2.40
CA GLU A 85 29.15 7.24 -1.42
C GLU A 85 27.65 6.90 -1.46
N VAL A 86 27.06 6.75 -0.28
CA VAL A 86 25.61 6.66 -0.11
C VAL A 86 25.04 8.05 0.08
N ARG A 87 24.15 8.48 -0.81
CA ARG A 87 23.51 9.79 -0.78
C ARG A 87 21.98 9.68 -0.72
N PRO A 88 21.29 10.49 0.09
CA PRO A 88 19.84 10.58 0.02
C PRO A 88 19.41 11.23 -1.30
N ILE A 89 18.29 10.76 -1.85
CA ILE A 89 17.63 11.30 -3.04
C ILE A 89 16.27 11.84 -2.63
N ALA A 90 15.93 13.02 -3.12
CA ALA A 90 14.62 13.60 -2.87
C ALA A 90 13.54 12.93 -3.72
N LEU A 91 12.42 12.55 -3.10
CA LEU A 91 11.19 12.21 -3.82
C LEU A 91 10.41 13.49 -4.06
N MET A 92 10.04 13.75 -5.31
CA MET A 92 9.28 14.95 -5.66
C MET A 92 8.38 14.71 -6.87
N GLY A 93 7.36 15.55 -7.01
CA GLY A 93 6.48 15.56 -8.17
C GLY A 93 7.18 15.97 -9.48
N ALA A 94 6.60 15.56 -10.61
CA ALA A 94 7.10 15.92 -11.93
C ALA A 94 7.12 17.44 -12.17
N GLU A 95 6.12 18.16 -11.67
CA GLU A 95 6.00 19.62 -11.79
C GLU A 95 7.12 20.34 -11.03
N GLU A 96 7.42 19.91 -9.80
CA GLU A 96 8.52 20.45 -8.99
C GLU A 96 9.87 20.18 -9.66
N MET A 97 10.03 18.98 -10.21
CA MET A 97 11.24 18.61 -10.95
C MET A 97 11.41 19.44 -12.23
N ASP A 98 10.32 19.72 -12.96
CA ASP A 98 10.31 20.62 -14.10
C ASP A 98 10.68 22.07 -13.71
N ALA A 99 10.22 22.54 -12.55
CA ALA A 99 10.56 23.85 -12.01
C ALA A 99 12.03 23.96 -11.57
N GLN A 100 12.55 22.95 -10.87
CA GLN A 100 13.90 22.97 -10.30
C GLN A 100 15.00 22.70 -11.34
N LEU A 101 14.79 21.75 -12.26
CA LEU A 101 15.84 21.30 -13.20
C LEU A 101 15.73 21.93 -14.60
N GLY A 102 14.60 22.58 -14.89
CA GLY A 102 14.33 23.25 -16.16
C GLY A 102 14.14 22.30 -17.35
N ILE A 103 13.89 22.86 -18.53
CA ILE A 103 13.50 22.09 -19.71
C ILE A 103 14.58 21.08 -20.11
N GLY A 104 14.16 19.84 -20.38
CA GLY A 104 15.02 18.79 -20.95
C GLY A 104 15.81 17.96 -19.93
N TRP A 105 15.58 18.13 -18.62
CA TRP A 105 16.26 17.34 -17.58
C TRP A 105 16.11 15.83 -17.77
N ARG A 106 14.99 15.39 -18.37
CA ARG A 106 14.66 13.98 -18.66
C ARG A 106 15.62 13.26 -19.58
N SER A 107 16.42 14.00 -20.35
CA SER A 107 17.39 13.48 -21.32
C SER A 107 18.83 13.85 -20.97
N LYS A 108 19.05 14.52 -19.83
CA LYS A 108 20.39 14.87 -19.38
C LYS A 108 20.97 13.69 -18.60
N GLU A 109 22.23 13.39 -18.89
CA GLU A 109 23.05 12.52 -18.07
C GLU A 109 23.61 13.31 -16.89
N GLY A 110 23.71 12.65 -15.74
CA GLY A 110 24.37 13.22 -14.57
C GLY A 110 23.97 12.55 -13.28
N ARG A 111 24.42 13.16 -12.18
CA ARG A 111 24.21 12.64 -10.84
C ARG A 111 22.72 12.63 -10.46
N VAL A 112 22.26 11.49 -9.98
CA VAL A 112 20.89 11.32 -9.48
C VAL A 112 20.72 12.09 -8.16
N THR A 113 19.85 13.11 -8.18
CA THR A 113 19.53 13.96 -7.02
C THR A 113 18.07 13.84 -6.56
N ALA A 114 17.18 13.49 -7.49
CA ALA A 114 15.76 13.34 -7.22
C ALA A 114 15.15 12.18 -8.01
N ALA A 115 13.98 11.72 -7.56
CA ALA A 115 13.19 10.71 -8.23
C ALA A 115 11.68 11.00 -8.11
N ILE A 116 10.92 10.46 -9.06
CA ILE A 116 9.46 10.54 -9.13
C ILE A 116 8.93 9.13 -8.98
N GLN A 117 8.15 8.91 -7.92
CA GLN A 117 7.34 7.70 -7.80
C GLN A 117 6.09 7.84 -8.68
N THR A 118 5.85 6.81 -9.50
CA THR A 118 4.58 6.59 -10.21
C THR A 118 3.91 5.33 -9.66
N ASP A 119 2.76 4.92 -10.23
CA ASP A 119 1.99 3.77 -9.74
C ASP A 119 2.82 2.48 -9.62
N LYS A 120 3.62 2.16 -10.65
CA LYS A 120 4.41 0.90 -10.70
C LYS A 120 5.91 1.11 -10.86
N ARG A 121 6.34 2.36 -11.03
CA ARG A 121 7.71 2.67 -11.46
C ARG A 121 8.28 3.82 -10.68
N LEU A 122 9.59 3.81 -10.55
CA LEU A 122 10.40 4.92 -10.11
C LEU A 122 11.13 5.51 -11.31
N ARG A 123 10.96 6.82 -11.52
CA ARG A 123 11.71 7.57 -12.53
C ARG A 123 12.74 8.44 -11.84
N LEU A 124 14.01 8.25 -12.15
CA LEU A 124 15.08 9.15 -11.73
C LEU A 124 15.02 10.46 -12.51
N ALA A 125 15.46 11.55 -11.86
CA ALA A 125 15.54 12.86 -12.49
C ALA A 125 16.43 12.78 -13.74
N MET A 126 17.73 12.64 -13.56
CA MET A 126 18.66 12.52 -14.67
C MET A 126 18.90 11.06 -15.04
N VAL A 127 19.39 10.85 -16.25
CA VAL A 127 19.92 9.55 -16.65
C VAL A 127 21.20 9.31 -15.83
N PRO A 128 21.28 8.24 -15.03
CA PRO A 128 22.45 7.96 -14.20
C PRO A 128 23.69 7.77 -15.09
N ASP A 129 24.78 8.38 -14.66
CA ASP A 129 26.11 8.32 -15.30
C ASP A 129 26.97 7.17 -14.77
N ALA A 130 26.55 6.52 -13.69
CA ALA A 130 27.21 5.37 -13.08
C ALA A 130 26.20 4.30 -12.63
N ASP A 131 26.66 3.05 -12.60
CA ASP A 131 25.94 1.95 -11.98
C ASP A 131 25.88 2.12 -10.45
N GLY A 132 24.88 1.54 -9.82
CA GLY A 132 24.74 1.62 -8.37
C GLY A 132 23.52 0.87 -7.83
N VAL A 133 23.19 1.13 -6.58
CA VAL A 133 22.04 0.53 -5.90
C VAL A 133 21.18 1.64 -5.30
N LEU A 134 19.90 1.66 -5.65
CA LEU A 134 18.90 2.44 -4.93
C LEU A 134 18.45 1.64 -3.72
N ARG A 135 18.51 2.25 -2.54
CA ARG A 135 17.91 1.73 -1.31
C ARG A 135 16.70 2.57 -0.95
N LEU A 136 15.55 1.92 -0.78
CA LEU A 136 14.28 2.55 -0.46
C LEU A 136 13.72 2.03 0.87
N GLU A 137 13.01 2.90 1.56
CA GLU A 137 12.11 2.53 2.65
C GLU A 137 10.69 2.90 2.22
N CYS A 138 9.72 2.04 2.49
CA CYS A 138 8.38 2.23 1.97
C CYS A 138 7.28 1.64 2.86
N TYR A 139 6.06 2.13 2.66
CA TYR A 139 4.86 1.41 3.07
C TYR A 139 4.44 0.44 1.98
N ARG A 140 4.00 -0.76 2.36
CA ARG A 140 3.64 -1.81 1.41
C ARG A 140 2.40 -2.60 1.78
N LEU A 141 1.93 -3.39 0.81
CA LEU A 141 0.96 -4.46 0.97
C LEU A 141 1.63 -5.74 1.51
N PRO A 142 0.84 -6.71 2.02
CA PRO A 142 1.34 -8.03 2.38
C PRO A 142 2.01 -8.71 1.18
N LEU A 143 3.13 -9.39 1.40
CA LEU A 143 3.90 -10.03 0.31
C LEU A 143 3.20 -11.29 -0.21
N ARG A 144 2.44 -11.97 0.63
CA ARG A 144 1.70 -13.19 0.30
C ARG A 144 0.28 -13.07 0.80
N PRO A 145 -0.72 -13.49 -0.01
CA PRO A 145 -2.10 -13.60 0.45
C PRO A 145 -2.17 -14.55 1.66
N LEU A 146 -2.89 -14.16 2.71
CA LEU A 146 -3.10 -14.96 3.91
C LEU A 146 -3.69 -16.33 3.57
N SER A 147 -4.63 -16.37 2.62
CA SER A 147 -5.25 -17.59 2.09
C SER A 147 -4.26 -18.63 1.55
N SER A 148 -3.10 -18.18 1.04
CA SER A 148 -2.06 -19.03 0.46
C SER A 148 -1.07 -19.60 1.48
N CYS A 149 -1.09 -19.08 2.71
CA CYS A 149 -0.12 -19.40 3.75
C CYS A 149 -0.56 -20.54 4.69
N GLY A 150 -1.77 -21.08 4.50
CA GLY A 150 -2.34 -22.16 5.31
C GLY A 150 -3.18 -21.68 6.50
N GLU A 151 -3.91 -22.59 7.15
CA GLU A 151 -4.91 -22.25 8.18
C GLU A 151 -4.33 -21.64 9.46
N TYR A 152 -3.08 -21.93 9.77
CA TYR A 152 -2.37 -21.41 10.95
C TYR A 152 -1.54 -20.16 10.64
N ALA A 153 -1.62 -19.65 9.41
CA ALA A 153 -0.94 -18.41 9.06
C ALA A 153 -1.54 -17.23 9.83
N GLU A 154 -0.68 -16.28 10.17
CA GLU A 154 -1.09 -15.00 10.74
C GLU A 154 -1.01 -13.93 9.65
N PRO A 155 -1.91 -12.93 9.68
CA PRO A 155 -1.71 -11.69 8.93
C PRO A 155 -0.31 -11.13 9.19
N GLU A 156 0.24 -10.46 8.19
CA GLU A 156 1.49 -9.73 8.26
C GLU A 156 1.37 -8.41 9.07
N LEU A 157 0.19 -8.17 9.62
CA LEU A 157 -0.13 -7.06 10.49
C LEU A 157 0.17 -7.37 11.96
N HIS A 158 0.23 -6.33 12.78
CA HIS A 158 0.30 -6.50 14.22
C HIS A 158 -1.00 -7.12 14.76
N SER A 159 -0.88 -8.04 15.73
CA SER A 159 -1.99 -8.81 16.31
C SER A 159 -3.18 -7.98 16.81
N ALA A 160 -2.92 -6.74 17.22
CA ALA A 160 -3.93 -5.77 17.66
C ALA A 160 -4.94 -5.39 16.56
N HIS A 161 -4.57 -5.52 15.28
CA HIS A 161 -5.41 -5.17 14.13
C HIS A 161 -6.25 -6.33 13.61
N HIS A 162 -5.93 -7.57 14.02
CA HIS A 162 -6.53 -8.77 13.43
C HIS A 162 -8.06 -8.84 13.62
N PRO A 163 -8.62 -8.50 14.80
CA PRO A 163 -10.07 -8.55 14.98
C PRO A 163 -10.84 -7.65 14.00
N GLN A 164 -10.29 -6.47 13.67
CA GLN A 164 -10.94 -5.53 12.75
C GLN A 164 -10.90 -6.00 11.29
N LEU A 165 -10.06 -6.98 10.93
CA LEU A 165 -10.09 -7.55 9.58
C LEU A 165 -11.40 -8.30 9.31
N VAL A 166 -12.04 -8.84 10.35
CA VAL A 166 -13.32 -9.54 10.26
C VAL A 166 -14.44 -8.59 9.83
N ASP A 167 -14.41 -7.32 10.26
CA ASP A 167 -15.41 -6.32 9.88
C ASP A 167 -15.46 -6.11 8.36
N TRP A 168 -14.32 -6.15 7.67
CA TRP A 168 -14.29 -6.07 6.21
C TRP A 168 -14.88 -7.32 5.54
N ALA A 169 -14.58 -8.50 6.09
CA ALA A 169 -15.17 -9.74 5.62
C ALA A 169 -16.70 -9.76 5.80
N LEU A 170 -17.21 -9.24 6.93
CA LEU A 170 -18.64 -9.07 7.19
C LEU A 170 -19.28 -8.10 6.20
N HIS A 171 -18.62 -6.96 5.93
CA HIS A 171 -19.08 -6.01 4.92
C HIS A 171 -19.28 -6.70 3.56
N LYS A 172 -18.29 -7.46 3.09
CA LYS A 172 -18.37 -8.17 1.80
C LYS A 172 -19.36 -9.33 1.81
N ALA A 173 -19.54 -10.01 2.92
CA ALA A 173 -20.52 -11.08 3.06
C ALA A 173 -21.95 -10.56 2.91
N TYR A 174 -22.28 -9.44 3.58
CA TYR A 174 -23.62 -8.85 3.56
C TYR A 174 -23.91 -8.00 2.31
N GLU A 175 -22.88 -7.60 1.56
CA GLU A 175 -23.01 -6.89 0.27
C GLU A 175 -23.41 -7.82 -0.87
N LEU A 176 -23.12 -9.12 -0.77
CA LEU A 176 -23.39 -10.08 -1.84
C LEU A 176 -24.90 -10.14 -2.17
N PRO A 177 -25.30 -10.02 -3.44
CA PRO A 177 -26.70 -9.97 -3.85
C PRO A 177 -27.30 -11.38 -3.86
N ASP A 178 -27.53 -11.93 -2.68
CA ASP A 178 -28.23 -13.19 -2.46
C ASP A 178 -29.43 -12.97 -1.53
N SER A 179 -30.59 -13.53 -1.89
CA SER A 179 -31.85 -13.24 -1.22
C SER A 179 -31.92 -13.68 0.24
N GLU A 180 -31.03 -14.58 0.68
CA GLU A 180 -30.99 -15.08 2.05
C GLU A 180 -29.95 -14.35 2.92
N THR A 181 -28.99 -13.62 2.30
CA THR A 181 -27.82 -13.08 3.00
C THR A 181 -27.62 -11.57 2.87
N MET A 182 -28.28 -10.94 1.90
CA MET A 182 -28.13 -9.51 1.63
C MET A 182 -28.71 -8.67 2.79
N ASP A 183 -27.84 -7.92 3.47
CA ASP A 183 -28.18 -6.97 4.52
C ASP A 183 -27.31 -5.70 4.38
N LEU A 184 -27.79 -4.75 3.60
CA LEU A 184 -27.04 -3.52 3.28
C LEU A 184 -26.76 -2.65 4.51
N ASP A 185 -27.66 -2.66 5.51
CA ASP A 185 -27.49 -1.88 6.75
C ASP A 185 -26.35 -2.45 7.59
N ARG A 186 -26.29 -3.78 7.75
CA ARG A 186 -25.16 -4.44 8.44
C ARG A 186 -23.87 -4.33 7.65
N SER A 187 -23.93 -4.43 6.34
CA SER A 187 -22.77 -4.24 5.47
C SER A 187 -22.15 -2.85 5.67
N ALA A 188 -22.98 -1.80 5.65
CA ALA A 188 -22.53 -0.42 5.86
C ALA A 188 -22.01 -0.18 7.30
N LEU A 189 -22.62 -0.80 8.31
CA LEU A 189 -22.13 -0.71 9.70
C LEU A 189 -20.74 -1.35 9.85
N ALA A 190 -20.53 -2.52 9.24
CA ALA A 190 -19.26 -3.22 9.27
C ALA A 190 -18.15 -2.43 8.55
N GLU A 191 -18.45 -1.89 7.36
CA GLU A 191 -17.54 -0.99 6.66
C GLU A 191 -17.19 0.24 7.51
N ARG A 192 -18.18 0.87 8.14
CA ARG A 192 -17.95 2.04 8.99
C ARG A 192 -17.08 1.72 10.21
N SER A 193 -17.26 0.56 10.84
CA SER A 193 -16.40 0.11 11.93
C SER A 193 -14.96 -0.08 11.46
N PHE A 194 -14.77 -0.67 10.28
CA PHE A 194 -13.46 -0.83 9.66
C PHE A 194 -12.80 0.52 9.37
N SER A 195 -13.49 1.43 8.68
CA SER A 195 -12.98 2.77 8.33
C SER A 195 -12.73 3.63 9.58
N LYS A 196 -13.53 3.47 10.65
CA LYS A 196 -13.28 4.16 11.92
C LYS A 196 -11.95 3.77 12.55
N TYR A 197 -11.51 2.53 12.37
CA TYR A 197 -10.27 2.03 12.97
C TYR A 197 -9.05 2.26 12.08
N PHE A 198 -9.12 1.89 10.79
CA PHE A 198 -8.00 2.01 9.85
C PHE A 198 -7.91 3.36 9.14
N GLY A 199 -8.97 4.16 9.19
CA GLY A 199 -9.11 5.40 8.45
C GLY A 199 -9.94 5.24 7.18
N GLU A 200 -10.33 6.38 6.62
CA GLU A 200 -11.05 6.43 5.36
C GLU A 200 -10.17 5.97 4.20
N ARG A 201 -10.78 5.34 3.20
CA ARG A 201 -10.04 4.95 2.00
C ARG A 201 -9.57 6.22 1.27
N PRO A 202 -8.27 6.41 1.05
CA PRO A 202 -7.82 7.53 0.26
C PRO A 202 -8.33 7.38 -1.17
N ASP A 203 -8.81 8.48 -1.76
CA ASP A 203 -9.12 8.51 -3.19
C ASP A 203 -7.85 8.17 -3.99
N CYS A 204 -8.04 7.51 -5.14
CA CYS A 204 -6.97 7.19 -6.07
C CYS A 204 -6.14 8.43 -6.44
N ASP A 205 -6.79 9.59 -6.54
CA ASP A 205 -6.15 10.88 -6.80
C ASP A 205 -5.59 11.53 -5.52
N LEU A 206 -6.10 11.21 -4.33
CA LEU A 206 -5.67 11.85 -3.07
C LEU A 206 -4.21 11.53 -2.74
N LYS A 207 -3.73 10.34 -3.11
CA LYS A 207 -2.31 9.97 -2.99
C LYS A 207 -1.42 10.87 -3.86
N ARG A 208 -1.95 11.40 -4.96
CA ARG A 208 -1.26 12.33 -5.86
C ARG A 208 -1.44 13.80 -5.45
N SER A 209 -2.48 14.13 -4.68
CA SER A 209 -2.80 15.49 -4.24
C SER A 209 -2.30 15.84 -2.83
N THR A 210 -2.13 14.85 -1.93
CA THR A 210 -1.57 15.02 -0.57
C THR A 210 -0.05 15.09 -0.64
N ARG A 211 0.44 16.02 -1.47
CA ARG A 211 1.84 16.22 -1.80
C ARG A 211 2.59 16.77 -0.57
N GLN A 212 3.63 16.07 -0.14
CA GLN A 212 4.63 16.56 0.83
C GLN A 212 5.36 17.81 0.31
N ASP A 213 5.36 18.01 -1.01
CA ASP A 213 6.14 19.03 -1.71
C ASP A 213 5.55 20.45 -1.61
N ILE A 214 4.29 20.59 -1.18
CA ILE A 214 3.66 21.91 -1.04
C ILE A 214 3.38 22.15 0.44
N PRO A 215 3.91 23.23 1.05
CA PRO A 215 3.45 23.68 2.35
C PRO A 215 1.93 23.92 2.28
N GLN A 216 1.16 23.05 2.93
CA GLN A 216 -0.29 23.17 3.03
C GLN A 216 -0.59 24.38 3.92
N HIS A 217 -0.74 25.55 3.30
CA HIS A 217 -1.12 26.78 3.98
C HIS A 217 -2.57 27.11 3.61
N ASN A 218 -3.39 27.42 4.62
CA ASN A 218 -4.68 28.04 4.37
C ASN A 218 -4.42 29.48 3.91
N THR A 219 -4.67 29.77 2.64
CA THR A 219 -4.63 31.12 2.10
C THR A 219 -5.84 31.88 2.67
N CYS A 220 -5.61 32.69 3.71
CA CYS A 220 -6.63 33.60 4.21
C CYS A 220 -6.74 34.80 3.26
N TYR A 221 -7.86 34.90 2.53
CA TYR A 221 -8.21 36.10 1.80
C TYR A 221 -8.90 37.06 2.78
N TRP A 222 -8.23 38.16 3.13
CA TRP A 222 -8.89 39.28 3.79
C TRP A 222 -9.73 40.02 2.75
N VAL A 223 -11.05 40.09 2.99
CA VAL A 223 -12.01 40.92 2.24
C VAL A 223 -12.05 42.31 2.86
#